data_AF-A0A7C5ZK03-F1
#
_entry.id   AF-A0A7C5ZK03-F1
#
_cell.length_a   1.000
_cell.length_b   1.000
_cell.length_c   1.000
_cell.angle_alpha   90.00
_cell.angle_beta   90.00
_cell.angle_gamma   90.00
#
_symmetry.space_group_name_H-M   'P 1'
#
loop_
_entity.id
_entity.type
_entity.pdbx_description
1 polymer ?
#
loop_
_entity_poly.entity_id
_entity_poly.type
_entity_poly.pdbx_seq_one_letter_code
_entity_poly.pdbx_strand_id
1 'polypeptide(L)' 'MSAKPDFVEANKRYAASFDRGDLPMPPARKVAVLTCMDARLDPAKFLGLEEGDAHVIRN' A
#
# COMPACT_ATOMS: atom_id res chain seq x y z
N MET A 1 -5.22 22.65 -11.20
CA MET A 1 -4.90 21.45 -12.01
C MET A 1 -5.24 20.21 -11.18
N SER A 2 -5.63 19.10 -11.81
CA SER A 2 -5.94 17.84 -11.10
C SER A 2 -4.69 16.97 -10.97
N ALA A 3 -4.49 16.31 -9.83
CA ALA A 3 -3.38 15.38 -9.59
C ALA A 3 -3.53 14.02 -10.32
N LYS A 4 -4.68 13.77 -10.97
CA LYS A 4 -4.99 12.49 -11.62
C LYS A 4 -3.92 12.04 -12.64
N PRO A 5 -3.41 12.89 -13.56
CA PRO A 5 -2.40 12.47 -14.53
C PRO A 5 -1.10 12.01 -13.86
N ASP A 6 -0.68 12.68 -12.78
CA ASP A 6 0.54 12.35 -12.04
C ASP A 6 0.44 10.96 -11.39
N PHE A 7 -0.73 10.60 -10.86
CA PHE A 7 -0.98 9.27 -10.31
C PHE A 7 -0.93 8.17 -11.37
N VAL A 8 -1.45 8.43 -12.58
CA VAL A 8 -1.38 7.47 -13.70
C VAL A 8 0.07 7.22 -14.09
N GLU A 9 0.89 8.26 -14.16
CA GLU A 9 2.30 8.12 -14.53
C GLU A 9 3.13 7.45 -13.43
N ALA A 10 2.86 7.76 -12.16
CA ALA A 10 3.46 7.06 -11.03
C ALA A 10 3.13 5.54 -11.04
N ASN A 11 1.87 5.18 -11.33
CA ASN A 11 1.45 3.78 -11.39
C ASN A 11 2.15 2.99 -12.51
N LYS A 12 2.36 3.58 -13.69
CA LYS A 12 3.09 2.90 -14.78
C LYS A 12 4.49 2.48 -14.35
N ARG A 13 5.20 3.37 -13.64
CA ARG A 13 6.55 3.07 -13.13
C ARG A 13 6.53 1.97 -12.08
N TYR A 14 5.58 2.01 -11.16
CA TYR A 14 5.39 0.94 -10.16
C TYR A 14 5.10 -0.41 -10.83
N ALA A 15 4.16 -0.45 -11.77
CA ALA A 15 3.74 -1.67 -12.46
C ALA A 15 4.87 -2.30 -13.30
N ALA A 16 5.79 -1.49 -13.86
CA ALA A 16 6.89 -1.97 -14.68
C ALA A 16 7.89 -2.87 -13.92
N SER A 17 7.97 -2.75 -12.59
CA SER A 17 8.85 -3.53 -11.73
C SER A 17 8.11 -4.37 -10.69
N PHE A 18 6.78 -4.46 -10.77
CA PHE A 18 5.98 -5.20 -9.80
C PHE A 18 6.04 -6.70 -10.08
N ASP A 19 6.43 -7.48 -9.08
CA ASP A 19 6.67 -8.92 -9.19
C ASP A 19 5.86 -9.78 -8.19
N ARG A 20 4.96 -9.18 -7.41
CA ARG A 20 4.26 -9.84 -6.28
C ARG A 20 2.80 -10.20 -6.59
N GLY A 21 2.53 -10.57 -7.84
CA GLY A 21 1.16 -10.84 -8.32
C GLY A 21 0.55 -12.16 -7.81
N ASP A 22 1.37 -13.03 -7.25
CA ASP A 22 1.03 -14.36 -6.73
C ASP A 22 0.82 -14.40 -5.21
N LEU A 23 0.95 -13.26 -4.51
CA LEU A 23 0.74 -13.19 -3.07
C LEU A 23 -0.68 -13.65 -2.69
N PRO A 24 -0.82 -14.46 -1.62
CA PRO A 24 -2.11 -14.97 -1.19
C PRO A 24 -3.00 -13.85 -0.61
N MET A 25 -4.32 -14.06 -0.65
CA MET A 25 -5.29 -13.09 -0.11
C MET A 25 -5.19 -12.91 1.42
N PRO A 26 -5.04 -13.96 2.26
CA PRO A 26 -4.89 -13.79 3.70
C PRO A 26 -3.55 -13.11 4.09
N PRO A 27 -3.53 -12.16 5.04
CA PRO A 27 -2.30 -11.49 5.48
C PRO A 27 -1.32 -12.43 6.18
N ALA A 28 -0.04 -12.37 5.81
CA ALA A 28 1.01 -13.25 6.33
C ALA A 28 1.18 -13.16 7.86
N ARG A 29 1.08 -11.94 8.42
CA ARG A 29 1.24 -11.71 9.86
C ARG A 29 -0.06 -11.87 10.66
N LYS A 30 -1.18 -12.16 10.01
CA LYS A 30 -2.51 -12.36 10.64
C LYS A 30 -2.95 -11.17 11.50
N VAL A 31 -2.68 -9.95 11.04
CA VAL A 31 -3.05 -8.71 11.73
C VAL A 31 -3.80 -7.75 10.81
N ALA A 32 -4.63 -6.90 11.44
CA ALA A 32 -5.26 -5.75 10.82
C ALA A 32 -4.87 -4.48 11.58
N VAL A 33 -4.48 -3.43 10.85
CA VAL A 33 -4.10 -2.12 11.38
C VAL A 33 -5.25 -1.15 11.09
N LEU A 34 -5.74 -0.47 12.13
CA LEU A 34 -6.68 0.66 12.00
C LEU A 34 -5.96 1.96 12.37
N THR A 35 -5.87 2.91 11.44
CA THR A 35 -5.17 4.19 11.66
C THR A 35 -5.81 5.35 10.90
N CYS A 36 -5.35 6.58 11.10
CA CYS A 36 -5.94 7.79 10.51
C CYS A 36 -5.55 7.97 9.03
N MET A 37 -6.38 8.67 8.25
CA MET A 37 -6.11 9.13 6.88
C MET A 37 -5.10 10.27 6.76
N ASP A 38 -4.48 10.71 7.87
CA ASP A 38 -3.46 11.76 7.87
C ASP A 38 -2.39 11.50 6.80
N ALA A 39 -2.22 12.46 5.89
CA ALA A 39 -1.32 12.35 4.74
C ALA A 39 0.17 12.21 5.12
N ARG A 40 0.51 12.50 6.39
CA ARG A 40 1.87 12.35 6.94
C ARG A 40 2.16 10.91 7.38
N LEU A 41 1.14 10.06 7.47
CA LEU A 41 1.27 8.67 7.90
C LEU A 41 1.33 7.73 6.70
N ASP A 42 2.46 7.02 6.60
CA ASP A 42 2.69 5.89 5.68
C ASP A 42 2.76 4.58 6.49
N PRO A 43 1.64 3.85 6.64
CA PRO A 43 1.57 2.66 7.50
C PRO A 43 2.58 1.58 7.17
N ALA A 44 2.89 1.37 5.88
CA ALA A 44 3.86 0.36 5.49
C ALA A 44 5.25 0.71 6.01
N LYS A 45 5.65 1.99 5.90
CA LYS A 45 6.98 2.44 6.36
C LYS A 45 7.14 2.43 7.88
N PHE A 46 6.22 3.01 8.65
CA PHE A 46 6.44 3.15 10.10
C PHE A 46 6.18 1.86 10.88
N LEU A 47 5.49 0.87 10.30
CA LEU A 47 5.28 -0.45 10.89
C LEU A 47 6.23 -1.53 10.34
N GLY A 48 7.04 -1.23 9.32
CA GLY A 48 7.91 -2.21 8.67
C GLY A 48 7.13 -3.35 8.02
N LEU A 49 6.07 -3.00 7.27
CA LEU A 49 5.25 -3.94 6.53
C LEU A 49 5.71 -4.01 5.07
N GLU A 50 5.68 -5.22 4.54
CA GLU A 50 5.77 -5.49 3.11
C GLU A 50 4.39 -5.86 2.53
N GLU A 51 4.27 -5.84 1.21
CA GLU A 51 3.06 -6.27 0.51
C GLU A 51 2.65 -7.68 0.95
N GLY A 52 1.38 -7.82 1.38
CA GLY A 52 0.83 -9.08 1.89
C GLY A 52 0.95 -9.28 3.41
N ASP A 53 1.67 -8.43 4.15
CA ASP A 53 1.88 -8.64 5.60
C ASP A 53 0.61 -8.47 6.45
N ALA A 54 -0.15 -7.40 6.18
CA ALA A 54 -1.26 -6.95 7.03
C ALA A 54 -2.39 -6.33 6.21
N HIS A 55 -3.61 -6.40 6.73
CA HIS A 55 -4.67 -5.49 6.29
C HIS A 55 -4.49 -4.12 6.93
N VAL A 56 -4.68 -3.05 6.16
CA VAL A 56 -4.59 -1.66 6.65
C VAL A 56 -5.89 -0.93 6.32
N ILE A 57 -6.59 -0.49 7.36
CA ILE A 57 -7.86 0.23 7.30
C ILE A 57 -7.60 1.67 7.75
N ARG A 58 -8.08 2.65 6.98
CA ARG A 58 -7.90 4.08 7.26
C ARG A 58 -9.24 4.83 7.21
N ASN A 59 -9.45 5.76 8.15
CA ASN A 59 -10.60 6.67 8.22
C ASN A 59 -10.18 8.13 8.41
#